data_AF-A0A2E2ZK09-F1
#
_entry.id   AF-A0A2E2ZK09-F1
#
_cell.length_a   1.000
_cell.length_b   1.000
_cell.length_c   1.000
_cell.angle_alpha   90.00
_cell.angle_beta   90.00
_cell.angle_gamma   90.00
#
_symmetry.space_group_name_H-M   'P 1'
#
loop_
_entity.id
_entity.type
_entity.pdbx_description
1 polymer ?
#
loop_
_entity_poly.entity_id
_entity_poly.type
_entity_poly.pdbx_seq_one_letter_code
_entity_poly.pdbx_strand_id
1 'polypeptide(L)' 'MDKKINDENCVHHWVLDQPNGPLSAALCKLCGGKEEFPNSLAGSNWTKPSATASSNKGKTV' A
#
# COMPACT_ATOMS: atom_id res chain seq x y z
N MET A 1 24.60 -15.18 -0.35
CA MET A 1 24.87 -14.70 1.01
C MET A 1 24.07 -13.42 1.21
N ASP A 2 22.94 -13.54 1.88
CA ASP A 2 21.94 -12.47 2.02
C ASP A 2 22.41 -11.56 3.16
N LYS A 3 22.98 -10.41 2.80
CA LYS A 3 23.47 -9.42 3.77
C LYS A 3 22.27 -8.81 4.49
N LYS A 4 21.97 -9.31 5.69
CA LYS A 4 20.97 -8.74 6.61
C LYS A 4 21.35 -7.28 6.88
N ILE A 5 20.47 -6.35 6.51
CA ILE A 5 20.65 -4.90 6.77
C ILE A 5 20.06 -4.59 8.15
N ASN A 6 20.70 -3.68 8.88
CA ASN A 6 20.22 -3.24 10.20
C ASN A 6 18.85 -2.56 10.05
N ASP A 7 17.93 -2.85 10.97
CA ASP A 7 16.53 -2.42 10.94
C ASP A 7 16.41 -0.88 10.96
N GLU A 8 17.28 -0.21 11.72
CA GLU A 8 17.30 1.24 11.95
C GLU A 8 17.37 2.11 10.67
N ASN A 9 17.90 1.59 9.56
CA ASN A 9 17.94 2.29 8.25
C ASN A 9 17.33 1.46 7.11
N CYS A 10 16.60 0.40 7.43
CA CYS A 10 16.10 -0.50 6.41
C CYS A 10 14.98 0.16 5.59
N VAL A 11 15.19 0.32 4.29
CA VAL A 11 14.09 0.57 3.35
C VAL A 11 13.40 -0.77 3.11
N HIS A 12 12.33 -1.02 3.86
CA HIS A 12 11.72 -2.35 3.90
C HIS A 12 11.12 -2.75 2.55
N HIS A 13 11.63 -3.87 2.02
CA HIS A 13 11.00 -4.58 0.92
C HIS A 13 10.08 -5.64 1.52
N TRP A 14 8.82 -5.26 1.72
CA TRP A 14 7.79 -6.14 2.29
C TRP A 14 7.34 -7.18 1.28
N VAL A 15 7.41 -8.44 1.69
CA VAL A 15 6.85 -9.58 0.96
C VAL A 15 5.64 -10.07 1.74
N LEU A 16 4.45 -9.85 1.19
CA LEU A 16 3.19 -10.28 1.80
C LEU A 16 2.97 -11.76 1.52
N ASP A 17 2.51 -12.49 2.53
CA ASP A 17 2.12 -13.89 2.41
C ASP A 17 0.74 -14.04 1.76
N GLN A 18 0.24 -15.27 1.63
CA GLN A 18 -1.07 -15.51 1.06
C GLN A 18 -2.16 -14.82 1.89
N PRO A 19 -3.19 -14.26 1.24
CA PRO A 19 -4.24 -13.55 1.95
C PRO A 19 -5.04 -14.52 2.83
N ASN A 20 -4.81 -14.44 4.15
CA ASN A 20 -5.51 -15.26 5.16
C ASN A 20 -6.56 -14.42 5.92
N GLY A 21 -7.44 -13.74 5.17
CA GLY A 21 -8.51 -12.91 5.73
C GLY A 21 -8.34 -11.42 5.45
N PRO A 22 -8.77 -10.52 6.35
CA PRO A 22 -8.74 -9.07 6.11
C PRO A 22 -7.33 -8.47 6.22
N LEU A 23 -6.42 -9.14 6.94
CA LEU A 23 -5.02 -8.77 7.09
C LEU A 23 -4.14 -9.88 6.52
N SER A 24 -2.99 -9.51 5.97
CA SER A 24 -1.92 -10.43 5.57
C SER A 24 -0.65 -10.10 6.32
N ALA A 25 0.04 -11.13 6.78
CA ALA A 25 1.38 -10.99 7.32
C ALA A 25 2.37 -10.67 6.20
N ALA A 26 3.37 -9.87 6.51
CA ALA A 26 4.46 -9.53 5.62
C ALA A 26 5.80 -9.65 6.31
N LEU A 27 6.81 -10.04 5.53
CA LEU A 27 8.19 -10.16 5.98
C LEU A 27 9.09 -9.29 5.11
N CYS A 28 9.96 -8.51 5.75
CA CYS A 28 10.98 -7.76 5.04
C CYS A 28 12.09 -8.70 4.58
N LYS A 29 12.37 -8.76 3.27
CA LYS A 29 13.43 -9.62 2.72
C LYS A 29 14.84 -9.20 3.14
N LEU A 30 15.02 -7.94 3.55
CA LEU A 30 16.32 -7.34 3.86
C LEU A 30 16.71 -7.51 5.33
N CYS A 31 15.89 -7.00 6.26
CA CYS A 31 16.16 -7.12 7.70
C CYS A 31 15.49 -8.34 8.34
N GLY A 32 14.35 -8.81 7.79
CA GLY A 32 13.54 -9.86 8.39
C GLY A 32 12.46 -9.37 9.36
N GLY A 33 12.20 -8.06 9.41
CA GLY A 33 11.07 -7.48 10.16
C GLY A 33 9.73 -8.07 9.73
N LYS A 34 8.75 -8.05 10.64
CA LYS A 34 7.40 -8.61 10.42
C LYS A 34 6.35 -7.54 10.67
N GLU A 35 5.39 -7.41 9.77
CA GLU A 35 4.29 -6.44 9.90
C GLU A 35 3.02 -7.03 9.27
N GLU A 36 1.84 -6.54 9.65
CA GLU A 36 0.55 -6.98 9.11
C GLU A 36 -0.10 -5.86 8.30
N PHE A 37 -0.46 -6.15 7.06
CA PHE A 37 -1.05 -5.19 6.14
C PHE A 37 -2.51 -5.56 5.86
N PRO A 38 -3.43 -4.57 5.78
CA PRO A 38 -4.79 -4.82 5.35
C PRO A 38 -4.85 -5.16 3.86
N ASN A 39 -5.61 -6.20 3.53
CA ASN A 39 -5.82 -6.64 2.14
C ASN A 39 -6.72 -5.71 1.34
N SER A 40 -7.48 -4.88 2.03
CA SER A 40 -8.38 -3.89 1.45
C SER A 40 -8.37 -2.63 2.29
N LEU A 41 -8.27 -1.48 1.64
CA LEU A 41 -8.45 -0.19 2.28
C LEU A 41 -9.94 0.16 2.24
N ALA A 42 -10.60 0.18 3.40
CA ALA A 42 -11.99 0.59 3.50
C ALA A 42 -12.11 2.07 3.11
N GLY A 43 -12.83 2.36 2.02
CA GLY A 43 -13.02 3.72 1.50
C GLY A 43 -12.04 4.15 0.41
N SER A 44 -11.16 3.27 -0.07
CA SER A 44 -10.41 3.56 -1.30
C SER A 44 -11.38 3.58 -2.48
N ASN A 45 -11.68 4.79 -2.96
CA ASN A 45 -12.41 4.99 -4.20
C ASN A 45 -11.47 4.56 -5.35
N TRP A 46 -11.43 3.26 -5.64
CA TRP A 46 -10.68 2.69 -6.76
C TRP A 46 -11.28 3.10 -8.14
N THR A 47 -12.28 3.98 -8.12
CA THR A 47 -12.73 4.68 -9.32
C THR A 47 -11.54 5.44 -9.88
N LYS A 48 -11.03 4.96 -11.02
CA LYS A 48 -10.14 5.72 -11.90
C LYS A 48 -10.67 7.16 -11.96
N PRO A 49 -9.84 8.21 -11.93
CA PRO A 49 -10.33 9.53 -12.27
C PRO A 49 -10.94 9.38 -13.66
N SER A 50 -12.28 9.43 -13.74
CA SER A 50 -12.97 9.40 -15.00
C SER A 50 -12.48 10.63 -15.74
N ALA A 51 -11.64 10.42 -16.75
CA ALA A 51 -11.18 11.46 -17.65
C ALA A 51 -12.35 11.87 -18.55
N THR A 52 -13.41 12.42 -17.96
CA THR A 52 -14.53 13.11 -18.63
C THR A 52 -15.47 13.67 -17.57
N ALA A 53 -15.14 14.84 -17.04
CA ALA A 53 -16.13 15.86 -16.72
C ALA A 53 -15.39 17.21 -16.65
N SER A 54 -15.15 17.79 -17.83
CA SER A 54 -15.10 19.23 -17.96
C SER A 54 -16.41 19.77 -17.37
N SER A 55 -16.38 20.27 -16.14
CA SER A 55 -17.45 21.12 -15.63
C SER A 55 -16.86 22.52 -15.49
N ASN A 56 -17.17 23.33 -16.49
CA ASN A 56 -16.87 24.74 -16.57
C ASN A 56 -17.12 25.43 -15.21
N LYS A 57 -16.09 26.11 -14.72
CA LYS A 57 -16.19 27.08 -13.64
C LYS A 57 -16.85 28.33 -14.20
N GLY A 58 -18.18 28.42 -14.07
CA GLY A 58 -18.91 29.63 -14.43
C GLY A 58 -20.40 29.53 -14.18
N LYS A 59 -20.86 30.02 -13.01
CA LYS A 59 -22.10 30.80 -12.96
C LYS A 59 -22.17 31.66 -11.69
N THR A 60 -22.25 32.95 -11.95
CA THR A 60 -22.72 34.06 -11.13
C THR A 60 -24.05 33.78 -10.42
N VAL A 61 -24.19 34.28 -9.18
CA VAL A 61 -25.18 35.29 -8.75
C VAL A 61 -24.65 36.00 -7.51
#